data_AF-A0A2D7VID4-F1
#
_entry.id   AF-A0A2D7VID4-F1
#
_cell.length_a   1.000
_cell.length_b   1.000
_cell.length_c   1.000
_cell.angle_alpha   90.00
_cell.angle_beta   90.00
_cell.angle_gamma   90.00
#
_symmetry.space_group_name_H-M   'P 1'
#
loop_
_entity.id
_entity.type
_entity.pdbx_description
1 polymer ?
#
loop_
_entity_poly.entity_id
_entity_poly.type
_entity_poly.pdbx_seq_one_letter_code
_entity_poly.pdbx_strand_id
1 'polypeptide(L)'
;MTSFYHLLVSLEQKLGAVLLPIDHDAADAKRLISSNAAFLELTRSAAAEIFLENGCKTKDDPVTLFPTLDALGRIKREQRDREVLDLVAADLLEQIGAAVIEVLSHKARASRHLVPSSGARLQRDIARS
;
A
#
# COMPACT_ATOMS: atom_id res chain seq x y z
N MET A 1 -1.58 -5.12 -10.55
CA MET A 1 -1.93 -4.93 -9.12
C MET A 1 -0.63 -4.78 -8.33
N THR A 2 -0.62 -4.04 -7.22
CA THR A 2 0.59 -3.87 -6.39
C THR A 2 0.69 -5.06 -5.44
N SER A 3 1.86 -5.71 -5.35
CA SER A 3 2.09 -6.75 -4.33
C SER A 3 2.42 -6.14 -2.97
N PHE A 4 2.29 -6.93 -1.91
CA PHE A 4 2.68 -6.53 -0.56
C PHE A 4 4.13 -6.03 -0.50
N TYR A 5 5.07 -6.78 -1.09
CA TYR A 5 6.48 -6.37 -1.18
C TYR A 5 6.64 -5.02 -1.90
N HIS A 6 6.01 -4.85 -3.07
CA HIS A 6 6.11 -3.60 -3.81
C HIS A 6 5.47 -2.41 -3.10
N LEU A 7 4.42 -2.64 -2.29
CA LEU A 7 3.88 -1.59 -1.43
C LEU A 7 4.95 -1.15 -0.43
N LEU A 8 5.53 -2.07 0.33
CA LEU A 8 6.54 -1.74 1.35
C LEU A 8 7.75 -1.01 0.77
N VAL A 9 8.29 -1.46 -0.38
CA VAL A 9 9.39 -0.77 -1.07
C VAL A 9 8.97 0.64 -1.53
N SER A 10 7.75 0.82 -2.01
CA SER A 10 7.26 2.14 -2.42
C SER A 10 7.07 3.08 -1.23
N LEU A 11 6.68 2.54 -0.07
CA LEU A 11 6.57 3.30 1.18
C LEU A 11 7.95 3.69 1.71
N GLU A 12 8.94 2.79 1.67
CA GLU A 12 10.32 3.11 2.03
C GLU A 12 10.89 4.26 1.19
N GLN A 13 10.67 4.24 -0.13
CA GLN A 13 11.11 5.31 -1.02
C GLN A 13 10.47 6.67 -0.70
N LYS A 14 9.23 6.66 -0.18
CA LYS A 14 8.48 7.88 0.15
C LYS A 14 8.78 8.41 1.55
N LEU A 15 8.88 7.52 2.54
CA LEU A 15 9.05 7.86 3.96
C LEU A 15 10.53 7.92 4.35
N GLY A 16 11.39 7.28 3.57
CA GLY A 16 12.81 7.11 3.85
C GLY A 16 13.10 5.84 4.65
N ALA A 17 14.29 5.27 4.40
CA ALA A 17 14.77 4.03 5.01
C ALA A 17 14.98 4.12 6.54
N VAL A 18 14.97 5.31 7.14
CA VAL A 18 15.03 5.42 8.61
C VAL A 18 13.70 5.01 9.25
N LEU A 19 12.58 5.40 8.63
CA LEU A 19 11.24 5.17 9.16
C LEU A 19 10.71 3.79 8.78
N LEU A 20 11.01 3.31 7.57
CA LEU A 20 10.54 2.02 7.08
C LEU A 20 11.64 1.27 6.30
N PRO A 21 12.75 0.88 6.95
CA PRO A 21 13.81 0.13 6.28
C PRO A 21 13.35 -1.26 5.89
N ILE A 22 13.52 -1.61 4.61
CA ILE A 22 13.17 -2.92 4.07
C ILE A 22 14.42 -3.79 3.95
N ASP A 23 14.33 -5.03 4.43
CA ASP A 23 15.29 -6.08 4.13
C ASP A 23 14.93 -6.72 2.79
N HIS A 24 15.61 -6.29 1.73
CA HIS A 24 15.36 -6.79 0.36
C HIS A 24 15.78 -8.24 0.15
N ASP A 25 16.65 -8.77 1.01
CA ASP A 25 17.13 -10.16 0.94
C ASP A 25 16.23 -11.12 1.74
N ALA A 26 15.23 -10.59 2.46
CA ALA A 26 14.29 -11.41 3.22
C ALA A 26 13.39 -12.26 2.32
N ALA A 27 13.49 -13.58 2.50
CA ALA A 27 12.65 -14.55 1.78
C ALA A 27 11.19 -14.59 2.28
N ASP A 28 10.93 -14.20 3.53
CA ASP A 28 9.62 -14.24 4.18
C ASP A 28 9.10 -12.82 4.44
N ALA A 29 7.80 -12.61 4.19
CA ALA A 29 7.09 -11.38 4.50
C ALA A 29 7.28 -10.90 5.95
N LYS A 30 7.38 -11.82 6.92
CA LYS A 30 7.60 -11.50 8.33
C LYS A 30 8.95 -10.85 8.63
N ARG A 31 9.92 -10.99 7.73
CA ARG A 31 11.29 -10.49 7.89
C ARG A 31 11.59 -9.26 7.05
N LEU A 32 10.63 -8.76 6.29
CA LEU A 32 10.83 -7.61 5.39
C LEU A 32 11.13 -6.30 6.12
N ILE A 33 10.67 -6.12 7.36
CA ILE A 33 11.02 -4.92 8.14
C ILE A 33 12.33 -5.16 8.87
N SER A 34 13.35 -4.39 8.47
CA SER A 34 14.68 -4.44 9.10
C SER A 34 14.61 -4.04 10.57
N SER A 35 15.43 -4.69 11.40
CA SER A 35 15.55 -4.39 12.84
C SER A 35 16.09 -2.97 13.13
N ASN A 36 16.54 -2.24 12.11
CA ASN A 36 17.04 -0.87 12.24
C ASN A 36 15.94 0.21 12.13
N ALA A 37 14.67 -0.18 12.01
CA ALA A 37 13.57 0.78 11.94
C ALA A 37 13.46 1.62 13.22
N ALA A 38 13.31 2.93 13.08
CA ALA A 38 13.16 3.85 14.21
C ALA A 38 12.00 3.47 15.16
N PHE A 39 10.92 2.93 14.59
CA PHE A 39 9.73 2.46 15.31
C PHE A 39 9.47 0.98 14.99
N LEU A 40 10.40 0.10 15.39
CA LEU A 40 10.41 -1.30 14.97
C LEU A 40 9.10 -2.06 15.23
N GLU A 41 8.59 -2.03 16.46
CA GLU A 41 7.39 -2.79 16.81
C GLU A 41 6.14 -2.27 16.10
N LEU A 42 6.03 -0.94 15.95
CA LEU A 42 4.93 -0.29 15.23
C LEU A 42 4.97 -0.64 13.74
N THR A 43 6.14 -0.53 13.10
CA THR A 43 6.30 -0.81 11.67
C THR A 43 6.09 -2.29 11.35
N ARG A 44 6.56 -3.21 12.21
CA ARG A 44 6.27 -4.64 12.08
C ARG A 44 4.80 -4.95 12.26
N SER A 45 4.15 -4.34 13.25
CA SER A 45 2.69 -4.50 13.45
C SER A 45 1.91 -4.00 12.24
N ALA A 46 2.28 -2.84 11.70
CA ALA A 46 1.69 -2.29 10.46
C ALA A 46 1.84 -3.25 9.27
N ALA A 47 3.06 -3.73 9.02
CA ALA A 47 3.30 -4.69 7.95
C ALA A 47 2.50 -5.99 8.15
N ALA A 48 2.43 -6.51 9.39
CA ALA A 48 1.71 -7.73 9.71
C ALA A 48 0.18 -7.59 9.53
N GLU A 49 -0.43 -6.54 10.06
CA GLU A 49 -1.87 -6.31 9.90
C GLU A 49 -2.22 -6.05 8.44
N ILE A 50 -1.41 -5.29 7.68
CA ILE A 50 -1.64 -5.10 6.25
C ILE A 50 -1.61 -6.45 5.51
N PHE A 51 -0.63 -7.30 5.82
CA PHE A 51 -0.50 -8.62 5.21
C PHE A 51 -1.73 -9.50 5.51
N LEU A 52 -2.18 -9.51 6.76
CA LEU A 52 -3.32 -10.30 7.21
C LEU A 52 -4.65 -9.78 6.64
N GLU A 53 -4.90 -8.47 6.73
CA GLU A 53 -6.16 -7.85 6.28
C GLU A 53 -6.33 -7.94 4.76
N ASN A 54 -5.24 -7.92 4.00
CA ASN A 54 -5.28 -8.17 2.55
C ASN A 54 -5.36 -9.66 2.18
N GLY A 55 -5.33 -10.58 3.16
CA GLY A 55 -5.39 -12.02 2.91
C GLY A 55 -4.15 -12.57 2.20
N CYS A 56 -3.00 -11.91 2.34
CA CYS A 56 -1.75 -12.36 1.74
C CYS A 56 -1.30 -13.69 2.38
N LYS A 57 -0.71 -14.56 1.57
CA LYS A 57 -0.03 -15.81 1.94
C LYS A 57 1.46 -15.73 1.67
N THR A 58 1.88 -14.91 0.71
CA THR A 58 3.27 -14.65 0.32
C THR A 58 3.50 -13.14 0.14
N LYS A 59 4.77 -12.71 0.13
CA LYS A 59 5.13 -11.29 -0.09
C LYS A 59 4.74 -10.75 -1.47
N ASP A 60 4.48 -11.64 -2.43
CA ASP A 60 4.18 -11.28 -3.81
C ASP A 60 2.65 -11.22 -4.07
N ASP A 61 1.84 -11.55 -3.06
CA ASP A 61 0.38 -11.45 -3.15
C ASP A 61 -0.09 -9.99 -3.23
N PRO A 62 -1.22 -9.74 -3.91
CA PRO A 62 -1.71 -8.40 -4.13
C PRO A 62 -2.25 -7.75 -2.86
N VAL A 63 -2.11 -6.42 -2.80
CA VAL A 63 -2.76 -5.58 -1.79
C VAL A 63 -3.68 -4.56 -2.45
N THR A 64 -4.71 -4.15 -1.72
CA THR A 64 -5.71 -3.18 -2.17
C THR A 64 -5.88 -2.06 -1.15
N LEU A 65 -6.36 -0.91 -1.61
CA LEU A 65 -6.35 0.33 -0.82
C LEU A 65 -7.14 0.21 0.48
N PHE A 66 -8.41 -0.19 0.42
CA PHE A 66 -9.27 -0.16 1.60
C PHE A 66 -8.84 -1.15 2.70
N PRO A 67 -8.57 -2.44 2.41
CA PRO A 67 -8.05 -3.36 3.43
C PRO A 67 -6.71 -2.88 4.04
N THR A 68 -5.85 -2.25 3.24
CA THR A 68 -4.60 -1.68 3.75
C THR A 68 -4.86 -0.51 4.71
N LEU A 69 -5.81 0.37 4.41
CA LEU A 69 -6.19 1.48 5.29
C LEU A 69 -6.93 0.98 6.55
N ASP A 70 -7.76 -0.05 6.42
CA ASP A 70 -8.48 -0.66 7.55
C ASP A 70 -7.50 -1.28 8.56
N ALA A 71 -6.46 -1.96 8.08
CA ALA A 71 -5.36 -2.47 8.91
C ALA A 71 -4.65 -1.35 9.70
N LEU A 72 -4.32 -0.25 9.03
CA LEU A 72 -3.68 0.91 9.69
C LEU A 72 -4.62 1.57 10.72
N GLY A 73 -5.90 1.69 10.38
CA GLY A 73 -6.93 2.20 11.28
C GLY A 73 -7.08 1.36 12.55
N ARG A 74 -6.99 0.03 12.42
CA ARG A 74 -7.02 -0.90 13.56
C ARG A 74 -5.84 -0.68 14.50
N ILE A 75 -4.63 -0.60 13.97
CA ILE A 75 -3.41 -0.35 14.79
C ILE A 75 -3.52 0.99 15.51
N LYS A 76 -3.92 2.04 14.80
CA LYS A 76 -4.10 3.36 15.39
C LYS A 76 -5.10 3.31 16.56
N ARG A 77 -6.19 2.58 16.42
CA ARG A 77 -7.16 2.35 17.50
C ARG A 77 -6.56 1.58 18.66
N GLU A 78 -5.88 0.46 18.39
CA GLU A 78 -5.27 -0.37 19.44
C GLU A 78 -4.21 0.38 20.25
N GLN A 79 -3.37 1.19 19.60
CA GLN A 79 -2.37 1.98 20.30
C GLN A 79 -2.98 3.09 21.14
N ARG A 80 -4.08 3.69 20.67
CA ARG A 80 -4.85 4.66 21.44
C ARG A 80 -5.47 4.00 22.67
N ASP A 81 -6.08 2.83 22.51
CA ASP A 81 -6.77 2.10 23.59
C ASP A 81 -5.79 1.61 24.67
N ARG A 82 -4.51 1.41 24.34
CA ARG A 82 -3.45 1.04 25.28
C ARG A 82 -2.78 2.24 25.98
N GLU A 83 -3.15 3.48 25.63
CA GLU A 83 -2.45 4.71 26.06
C GLU A 83 -0.96 4.75 25.70
N VAL A 84 -0.53 3.95 24.71
CA VAL A 84 0.88 3.85 24.26
C VAL A 84 1.13 4.67 23.00
N LEU A 85 0.09 5.25 22.39
CA LEU A 85 0.23 6.09 21.21
C LEU A 85 0.83 7.45 21.58
N ASP A 86 2.15 7.57 21.46
CA ASP A 86 2.80 8.89 21.48
C ASP A 86 2.51 9.67 20.18
N LEU A 87 2.70 10.99 20.21
CA LEU A 87 2.41 11.87 19.08
C LEU A 87 3.21 11.53 17.82
N VAL A 88 4.45 11.07 17.98
CA VAL A 88 5.36 10.72 16.88
C VAL A 88 4.96 9.39 16.24
N ALA A 89 4.54 8.41 17.04
CA ALA A 89 3.99 7.14 16.54
C ALA A 89 2.67 7.36 15.78
N ALA A 90 1.82 8.25 16.28
CA ALA A 90 0.60 8.66 15.57
C ALA A 90 0.92 9.33 14.23
N ASP A 91 1.87 10.27 14.24
CA ASP A 91 2.29 10.98 13.03
C ASP A 91 2.87 10.02 11.99
N LEU A 92 3.69 9.04 12.41
CA LEU A 92 4.19 8.00 11.50
C LEU A 92 3.04 7.18 10.87
N LEU A 93 2.03 6.79 11.64
CA LEU A 93 0.87 6.07 11.11
C LEU A 93 0.09 6.91 10.08
N GLU A 94 -0.06 8.21 10.33
CA GLU A 94 -0.68 9.14 9.37
C GLU A 94 0.15 9.28 8.09
N GLN A 95 1.48 9.41 8.21
CA GLN A 95 2.39 9.47 7.08
C GLN A 95 2.32 8.18 6.23
N ILE A 96 2.28 7.00 6.87
CA ILE A 96 2.09 5.72 6.19
C ILE A 96 0.74 5.71 5.46
N GLY A 97 -0.35 6.10 6.12
CA GLY A 97 -1.69 6.15 5.52
C GLY A 97 -1.74 7.05 4.27
N ALA A 98 -1.18 8.25 4.36
CA ALA A 98 -1.08 9.17 3.23
C ALA A 98 -0.28 8.57 2.07
N ALA A 99 0.89 7.97 2.34
CA ALA A 99 1.72 7.34 1.33
C ALA A 99 1.03 6.12 0.68
N VAL A 100 0.28 5.32 1.44
CA VAL A 100 -0.54 4.22 0.92
C VAL A 100 -1.58 4.73 -0.08
N ILE A 101 -2.29 5.81 0.25
CA ILE A 101 -3.30 6.42 -0.64
C ILE A 101 -2.65 6.80 -1.96
N GLU A 102 -1.49 7.45 -1.93
CA GLU A 102 -0.77 7.82 -3.16
C GLU A 102 -0.39 6.58 -3.98
N VAL A 103 0.31 5.62 -3.37
CA VAL A 103 0.84 4.42 -4.06
C VAL A 103 -0.26 3.60 -4.72
N LEU A 104 -1.39 3.39 -4.02
CA LEU A 104 -2.45 2.51 -4.50
C LEU A 104 -3.51 3.24 -5.35
N SER A 105 -3.75 4.54 -5.12
CA SER A 105 -4.71 5.32 -5.93
C SER A 105 -4.17 5.68 -7.31
N HIS A 106 -2.86 5.98 -7.43
CA HIS A 106 -2.26 6.28 -8.74
C HIS A 106 -2.29 5.06 -9.68
N LYS A 107 -2.08 3.85 -9.15
CA LYS A 107 -2.14 2.62 -9.95
C LYS A 107 -3.57 2.23 -10.36
N ALA A 108 -4.57 2.54 -9.53
CA ALA A 108 -5.98 2.38 -9.90
C ALA A 108 -6.42 3.32 -11.04
N ARG A 109 -5.77 4.49 -11.18
CA ARG A 109 -5.99 5.40 -12.31
C ARG A 109 -5.24 4.97 -13.56
N ALA A 110 -3.98 4.53 -13.45
CA ALA A 110 -3.20 4.02 -14.58
C ALA A 110 -3.87 2.80 -15.25
N SER A 111 -4.43 1.89 -14.46
CA SER A 111 -5.14 0.71 -14.96
C SER A 111 -6.43 1.06 -15.71
N ARG A 112 -7.06 2.20 -15.40
CA ARG A 112 -8.30 2.68 -16.07
C ARG A 112 -8.04 3.36 -17.40
N HIS A 113 -6.81 3.79 -17.68
CA HIS A 113 -6.48 4.58 -18.88
C HIS A 113 -6.03 3.71 -20.08
N LEU A 114 -5.89 2.39 -19.90
CA LEU A 114 -5.39 1.45 -20.90
C LEU A 114 -6.48 0.68 -21.68
N VAL A 115 -7.75 1.11 -21.62
CA VAL A 115 -8.79 0.59 -22.53
C VAL A 115 -9.03 1.63 -23.63
N PRO A 116 -8.53 1.45 -24.87
CA PRO A 116 -8.98 2.27 -25.98
C PRO A 116 -10.43 1.87 -26.29
N SER A 117 -11.33 2.84 -26.28
CA SER A 117 -12.69 2.65 -26.79
C SER A 117 -12.62 2.44 -28.31
N SER A 118 -12.49 1.18 -28.74
CA SER A 118 -12.70 0.81 -30.14
C SER A 118 -14.20 0.78 -30.44
N GLY A 119 -14.80 1.96 -30.53
CA GLY A 119 -16.16 2.16 -31.03
C GLY A 119 -16.11 2.65 -32.47
N ALA A 120 -16.12 1.71 -33.41
CA ALA A 120 -16.18 1.94 -34.85
C ALA A 120 -17.35 2.88 -35.19
N ARG A 121 -17.03 4.08 -35.71
CA ARG A 121 -18.03 5.00 -36.25
C ARG A 121 -18.25 4.62 -37.72
N LEU A 122 -19.29 3.82 -37.95
CA LEU A 122 -19.82 3.48 -39.27
C LEU A 122 -20.28 4.78 -39.97
N GLN A 123 -19.49 5.30 -40.93
CA GLN A 123 -19.95 6.32 -41.86
C GLN A 123 -20.71 5.61 -42.99
N ARG A 124 -22.04 5.75 -42.97
CA ARG A 124 -22.91 5.33 -44.06
C ARG A 124 -22.65 6.20 -45.27
N ASP A 125 -22.36 5.54 -46.39
CA ASP A 125 -22.39 6.10 -47.73
C ASP A 125 -23.73 6.82 -47.98
N ILE A 126 -23.66 8.09 -48.35
CA ILE A 126 -24.76 8.81 -48.97
C ILE A 126 -24.54 8.71 -50.48
N ALA A 127 -25.29 7.80 -51.10
CA ALA A 127 -25.37 7.68 -52.55
C ALA A 127 -25.90 8.98 -53.15
N ARG A 128 -25.16 9.55 -54.10
CA ARG A 128 -25.65 10.52 -55.08
C ARG A 128 -26.09 9.76 -56.33
N SER A 129 -27.36 9.87 -56.70
CA SER A 129 -27.86 9.85 -58.08
C SER A 129 -29.20 10.57 -58.10
#